data_AF-A0A8J3F9T0-F1
#
_entry.id   AF-A0A8J3F9T0-F1
#
_cell.length_a   1.000
_cell.length_b   1.000
_cell.length_c   1.000
_cell.angle_alpha   90.00
_cell.angle_beta   90.00
_cell.angle_gamma   90.00
#
_symmetry.space_group_name_H-M   'P 1'
#
loop_
_entity.id
_entity.type
_entity.pdbx_description
1 polymer ?
#
loop_
_entity_poly.entity_id
_entity_poly.type
_entity_poly.pdbx_seq_one_letter_code
_entity_poly.pdbx_strand_id
1 'polypeptide(L)' 'MSMITRLRDRRQAHRRGRAIERALENAKTPALQHEIQTLVARHLR' A
#
# COMPACT_ATOMS: atom_id res chain seq x y z
N MET A 1 -2.89 -7.67 -22.73
CA MET A 1 -2.01 -7.56 -21.52
C MET A 1 -0.83 -8.51 -21.67
N SER A 2 0.41 -8.01 -21.71
CA SER A 2 1.61 -8.85 -21.84
C SER A 2 1.97 -9.52 -20.49
N MET A 3 2.65 -10.66 -20.54
CA MET A 3 3.21 -11.35 -19.36
C MET A 3 4.18 -10.46 -18.58
N ILE A 4 4.92 -9.59 -19.27
CA ILE A 4 5.80 -8.59 -18.65
C ILE A 4 4.99 -7.56 -17.85
N THR A 5 3.85 -7.11 -18.40
CA THR A 5 2.94 -6.19 -17.72
C THR A 5 2.39 -6.84 -16.45
N ARG A 6 1.90 -8.08 -16.53
CA ARG A 6 1.41 -8.85 -15.36
C ARG A 6 2.45 -8.98 -14.25
N LEU A 7 3.70 -9.27 -14.60
CA LEU A 7 4.81 -9.36 -13.63
C LEU A 7 5.19 -8.00 -13.03
N ARG A 8 5.08 -6.92 -13.80
CA ARG A 8 5.29 -5.55 -13.32
C ARG A 8 4.20 -5.16 -12.33
N ASP A 9 2.94 -5.38 -12.68
CA ASP A 9 1.78 -5.05 -11.86
C ASP A 9 1.81 -5.81 -10.53
N ARG A 10 2.12 -7.12 -10.57
CA ARG A 10 2.29 -7.93 -9.36
C ARG A 10 3.40 -7.40 -8.46
N ARG A 11 4.57 -7.05 -9.02
CA ARG A 11 5.68 -6.48 -8.24
C ARG A 11 5.32 -5.12 -7.64
N GLN A 12 4.59 -4.29 -8.39
CA GLN A 12 4.13 -3.00 -7.93
C GLN A 12 3.12 -3.13 -6.78
N ALA A 13 2.17 -4.05 -6.89
CA ALA A 13 1.24 -4.37 -5.81
C ALA A 13 1.97 -4.82 -4.53
N HIS A 14 2.95 -5.72 -4.65
CA HIS A 14 3.77 -6.15 -3.50
C HIS A 14 4.59 -5.00 -2.89
N ARG A 15 5.16 -4.11 -3.71
CA ARG A 15 5.90 -2.94 -3.20
C ARG A 15 4.99 -1.99 -2.43
N ARG A 16 3.79 -1.74 -2.94
CA ARG A 16 2.78 -0.90 -2.28
C ARG A 16 2.33 -1.51 -0.94
N GLY A 17 2.02 -2.82 -0.91
CA GLY A 17 1.67 -3.52 0.33
C GLY A 17 2.73 -3.37 1.42
N ARG A 18 4.00 -3.63 1.10
CA ARG A 18 5.11 -3.48 2.06
C ARG A 18 5.31 -2.04 2.54
N ALA A 19 5.06 -1.05 1.67
CA ALA A 19 5.17 0.35 2.07
C ALA A 19 4.07 0.73 3.08
N ILE A 20 2.85 0.21 2.89
CA ILE A 20 1.73 0.41 3.79
C ILE A 20 1.98 -0.28 5.14
N GLU A 21 2.43 -1.53 5.13
CA GLU A 21 2.79 -2.28 6.35
C GLU A 21 3.82 -1.50 7.18
N ARG A 22 4.91 -1.05 6.56
CA ARG A 22 5.92 -0.23 7.25
C ARG A 22 5.36 1.09 7.77
N ALA A 23 4.47 1.74 7.03
CA ALA A 23 3.86 2.98 7.47
C ALA A 23 3.00 2.74 8.73
N LEU A 24 2.24 1.64 8.77
CA LEU A 24 1.44 1.25 9.93
C LEU A 24 2.31 0.85 11.13
N GLU A 25 3.39 0.08 10.92
CA GLU A 25 4.35 -0.29 11.98
C GLU A 25 5.00 0.94 12.63
N ASN A 26 5.31 1.97 11.82
CA ASN A 26 5.91 3.21 12.33
C ASN A 26 4.89 4.22 12.88
N ALA A 27 3.59 4.00 12.66
CA ALA A 27 2.54 4.89 13.12
C ALA A 27 2.29 4.67 14.62
N LYS A 28 2.91 5.53 15.44
CA LYS A 28 2.87 5.46 16.91
C LYS A 28 1.54 5.86 17.55
N THR A 29 0.63 6.46 16.78
CA THR A 29 -0.67 6.93 17.28
C THR A 29 -1.83 6.29 16.51
N PRO A 30 -2.96 6.00 17.18
CA PRO A 30 -4.15 5.50 16.52
C PRO A 30 -4.68 6.45 15.42
N ALA A 31 -4.55 7.76 15.63
CA ALA A 31 -4.97 8.77 14.65
C ALA A 31 -4.16 8.66 13.34
N LEU A 32 -2.84 8.51 13.43
CA LEU A 32 -1.98 8.37 12.26
C LEU A 32 -2.22 7.04 11.53
N GLN A 33 -2.46 5.95 12.26
CA GLN A 33 -2.86 4.68 11.65
C GLN A 33 -4.17 4.81 10.86
N HIS A 34 -5.15 5.51 11.43
CA HIS A 34 -6.43 5.78 10.76
C HIS A 34 -6.28 6.65 9.50
N GLU A 35 -5.42 7.68 9.56
CA GLU A 35 -5.09 8.49 8.38
C GLU A 35 -4.45 7.65 7.27
N ILE A 36 -3.48 6.80 7.61
CA ILE A 36 -2.81 5.90 6.66
C ILE A 36 -3.84 4.97 6.01
N GLN A 37 -4.71 4.34 6.80
CA GLN A 37 -5.78 3.46 6.27
C GLN A 37 -6.74 4.22 5.35
N THR A 38 -7.11 5.44 5.71
CA THR A 38 -8.01 6.29 4.91
C THR A 38 -7.39 6.70 3.58
N LEU A 39 -6.09 7.01 3.57
CA LEU A 39 -5.34 7.33 2.34
C LEU A 39 -5.21 6.10 1.44
N VAL A 40 -4.92 4.94 2.02
CA VAL A 40 -4.85 3.67 1.30
C VAL A 40 -6.19 3.31 0.67
N ALA A 41 -7.29 3.43 1.42
CA ALA A 41 -8.64 3.16 0.93
C ALA A 41 -9.03 4.12 -0.22
N ARG A 42 -8.59 5.38 -0.18
CA ARG A 42 -8.79 6.33 -1.28
C ARG A 42 -7.97 6.00 -2.53
N HIS A 43 -6.75 5.48 -2.37
CA HIS A 43 -5.86 5.17 -3.49
C HIS A 43 -6.13 3.81 -4.16
N LEU A 44 -6.77 2.89 -3.44
CA LEU A 44 -7.19 1.58 -3.97
C LEU A 44 -8.58 1.59 -4.64
N ARG A 45 -9.30 2.71 -4.51
CA ARG A 45 -10.59 2.95 -5.17
C ARG A 45 -10.37 3.31 -6.65
#